data_AF-A0A3M0NLC8-F1
#
_entry.id   AF-A0A3M0NLC8-F1
#
_cell.length_a   1.000
_cell.length_b   1.000
_cell.length_c   1.000
_cell.angle_alpha   90.00
_cell.angle_beta   90.00
_cell.angle_gamma   90.00
#
_symmetry.space_group_name_H-M   'P 1'
#
loop_
_entity.id
_entity.type
_entity.pdbx_description
1 polymer ?
#
loop_
_entity_poly.entity_id
_entity_poly.type
_entity_poly.pdbx_seq_one_letter_code
_entity_poly.pdbx_strand_id
1 'polypeptide(L)'
;MRKIFLLRGAPGSGKSSFIARHHLQPYAISRDQIRLLLANLTYYYEEDSDCLHQVIPRYANEQTEKMVDYLVEEKMKRGETVIVDSTHIVQESIEHYKKWVECYRYELFVVDLMHHKNLRGLLNRNEVRRQYDWVKPEVVKEMYLTYQDNLHVPEWAHVISPTQMPKALSQKESNLDHFSHVVAVPDQVAEEDFPHVHISNFYFSFNDQFTKKYGTYRNVITIGKTRDEIINDFRLPYFVFKFHHKHFLISAVPIRNEMLDPIKKNKGTWTYSTGLVNLADFVEEYPESEPEHVHQFNLSKLRHDKLLHIW
;
A
#
# COMPACT_ATOMS: atom_id res chain seq x y z
N MET A 1 4.98 -4.98 -1.86
CA MET A 1 3.50 -5.05 -2.06
C MET A 1 2.72 -4.48 -0.89
N ARG A 2 3.12 -4.77 0.36
CA ARG A 2 2.53 -4.16 1.56
C ARG A 2 2.94 -2.70 1.65
N LYS A 3 1.96 -1.80 1.67
CA LYS A 3 2.19 -0.36 1.59
C LYS A 3 1.39 0.36 2.65
N ILE A 4 2.02 1.31 3.32
CA ILE A 4 1.36 2.27 4.20
C ILE A 4 1.57 3.67 3.64
N PHE A 5 0.51 4.46 3.61
CA PHE A 5 0.51 5.82 3.10
C PHE A 5 0.16 6.79 4.22
N LEU A 6 1.10 7.66 4.59
CA LEU A 6 0.86 8.75 5.52
C LEU A 6 0.52 10.01 4.73
N LEU A 7 -0.65 10.59 4.97
CA LEU A 7 -0.98 11.89 4.40
C LEU A 7 -0.26 12.98 5.19
N ARG A 8 0.49 13.83 4.50
CA ARG A 8 1.23 14.94 5.10
C ARG A 8 0.60 16.27 4.70
N GLY A 9 0.15 17.03 5.68
CA GLY A 9 -0.19 18.44 5.52
C GLY A 9 -1.10 19.05 6.57
N ALA A 10 -1.08 20.38 6.60
CA ALA A 10 -1.90 21.20 7.50
C ALA A 10 -3.41 21.14 7.19
N PRO A 11 -4.27 21.61 8.11
CA PRO A 11 -5.65 21.96 7.80
C PRO A 11 -5.72 22.85 6.54
N GLY A 12 -6.62 22.52 5.62
CA GLY A 12 -6.78 23.21 4.34
C GLY A 12 -5.89 22.69 3.20
N SER A 13 -4.97 21.75 3.45
CA SER A 13 -4.08 21.22 2.41
C SER A 13 -4.80 20.37 1.35
N GLY A 14 -5.94 19.77 1.73
CA GLY A 14 -6.80 18.98 0.84
C GLY A 14 -6.78 17.46 1.09
N LYS A 15 -6.31 16.98 2.24
CA LYS A 15 -6.21 15.54 2.57
C LYS A 15 -7.53 14.79 2.40
N SER A 16 -8.59 15.26 3.05
CA SER A 16 -9.92 14.64 2.97
C SER A 16 -10.48 14.70 1.55
N SER A 17 -10.23 15.80 0.82
CA SER A 17 -10.61 15.90 -0.60
C SER A 17 -9.82 14.93 -1.49
N PHE A 18 -8.55 14.69 -1.19
CA PHE A 18 -7.71 13.72 -1.87
C PHE A 18 -8.26 12.30 -1.65
N ILE A 19 -8.51 11.92 -0.40
CA ILE A 19 -9.16 10.64 -0.07
C ILE A 19 -10.45 10.47 -0.85
N ALA A 20 -11.32 11.48 -0.83
CA ALA A 20 -12.63 11.40 -1.47
C ALA A 20 -12.56 11.26 -2.99
N ARG A 21 -11.70 12.03 -3.66
CA ARG A 21 -11.54 12.01 -5.12
C ARG A 21 -10.92 10.71 -5.63
N HIS A 22 -10.16 10.03 -4.78
CA HIS A 22 -9.50 8.77 -5.13
C HIS A 22 -10.21 7.53 -4.58
N HIS A 23 -11.42 7.70 -4.00
CA HIS A 23 -12.21 6.61 -3.42
C HIS A 23 -11.47 5.81 -2.33
N LEU A 24 -10.63 6.49 -1.54
CA LEU A 24 -9.76 5.87 -0.54
C LEU A 24 -10.41 5.76 0.85
N GLN A 25 -11.65 6.23 1.01
CA GLN A 25 -12.36 6.26 2.29
C GLN A 25 -12.39 4.90 3.01
N PRO A 26 -12.65 3.76 2.34
CA PRO A 26 -12.71 2.47 3.02
C PRO A 26 -11.36 2.01 3.60
N TYR A 27 -10.26 2.60 3.14
CA TYR A 27 -8.89 2.22 3.48
C TYR A 27 -8.22 3.21 4.44
N ALA A 28 -8.82 4.39 4.62
CA ALA A 28 -8.25 5.49 5.37
C ALA A 28 -8.62 5.46 6.85
N ILE A 29 -7.62 5.55 7.71
CA ILE A 29 -7.73 5.77 9.15
C ILE A 29 -7.56 7.27 9.39
N SER A 30 -8.68 7.97 9.61
CA SER A 30 -8.68 9.42 9.86
C SER A 30 -8.75 9.73 11.35
N ARG A 31 -7.77 10.49 11.86
CA ARG A 31 -7.74 10.88 13.28
C ARG A 31 -8.96 11.72 13.67
N ASP A 32 -9.41 12.61 12.78
CA ASP A 32 -10.58 13.45 13.03
C ASP A 32 -11.88 12.64 13.05
N GLN A 33 -12.01 11.63 12.18
CA GLN A 33 -13.16 10.72 12.24
C GLN A 33 -13.17 9.89 13.52
N ILE A 34 -12.01 9.41 13.98
CA ILE A 34 -11.90 8.66 15.24
C ILE A 34 -12.23 9.55 16.44
N ARG A 35 -11.78 10.81 16.47
CA ARG A 35 -12.19 11.77 17.51
C ARG A 35 -13.71 11.93 17.57
N LEU A 36 -14.36 12.01 16.41
CA LEU A 36 -15.83 12.12 16.31
C LEU A 36 -16.57 10.85 16.73
N LEU A 37 -15.93 9.67 16.62
CA LEU A 37 -16.49 8.43 17.17
C LEU A 37 -16.36 8.36 18.70
N LEU A 38 -15.29 8.92 19.26
CA LEU A 38 -15.02 8.92 20.70
C LEU A 38 -15.76 10.03 21.45
N ALA A 39 -16.04 11.14 20.78
CA ALA A 39 -16.60 12.34 21.39
C ALA A 39 -17.49 13.11 20.42
N ASN A 40 -18.58 13.68 20.95
CA ASN A 40 -19.42 14.61 20.21
C ASN A 40 -18.71 15.95 19.99
N LEU A 41 -19.20 16.71 19.01
CA LEU A 41 -18.77 18.09 18.79
C LEU A 41 -19.00 18.94 20.04
N THR A 42 -18.10 19.91 20.25
CA THR A 42 -18.22 20.92 21.31
C THR A 42 -18.26 22.32 20.68
N TYR A 43 -18.58 23.33 21.48
CA TYR A 43 -18.60 24.72 21.04
C TYR A 43 -17.41 25.49 21.61
N TYR A 44 -16.85 26.36 20.78
CA TYR A 44 -15.78 27.29 21.12
C TYR A 44 -16.22 28.71 20.75
N TYR A 45 -16.20 29.62 21.72
CA TYR A 45 -16.50 31.03 21.51
C TYR A 45 -15.20 31.81 21.26
N GLU A 46 -15.15 32.55 20.16
CA GLU A 46 -14.04 33.41 19.78
C GLU A 46 -14.38 34.86 20.11
N GLU A 47 -13.76 35.41 21.17
CA GLU A 47 -14.08 36.74 21.70
C GLU A 47 -13.82 37.87 20.70
N ASP A 48 -12.73 37.81 19.95
CA ASP A 48 -12.32 38.87 19.01
C ASP A 48 -13.28 39.04 17.83
N SER A 49 -13.96 37.96 17.43
CA SER A 49 -14.86 37.92 16.26
C SER A 49 -16.33 37.82 16.64
N ASP A 50 -16.65 37.74 17.93
CA ASP A 50 -17.99 37.45 18.46
C ASP A 50 -18.65 36.25 17.76
N CYS A 51 -17.87 35.17 17.60
CA CYS A 51 -18.29 34.01 16.81
C CYS A 51 -18.31 32.73 17.63
N LEU A 52 -19.39 31.94 17.47
CA LEU A 52 -19.53 30.61 18.06
C LEU A 52 -19.23 29.52 17.03
N HIS A 53 -18.12 28.82 17.24
CA HIS A 53 -17.65 27.74 16.39
C HIS A 53 -18.02 26.39 16.99
N GLN A 54 -18.66 25.52 16.21
CA GLN A 54 -18.70 24.11 16.54
C GLN A 54 -17.36 23.48 16.14
N VAL A 55 -16.72 22.69 17.01
CA VAL A 55 -15.37 22.14 16.80
C VAL A 55 -15.23 20.71 17.32
N ILE A 56 -14.22 19.98 16.81
CA ILE A 56 -13.84 18.66 17.34
C ILE A 56 -13.09 18.84 18.68
N PRO A 57 -13.53 18.18 19.76
CA PRO A 57 -12.87 18.30 21.06
C PRO A 57 -11.47 17.67 21.07
N ARG A 58 -10.57 18.25 21.85
CA ARG A 58 -9.17 17.78 21.99
C ARG A 58 -8.93 16.87 23.20
N TYR A 59 -9.87 16.77 24.14
CA TYR A 59 -9.68 15.96 25.36
C TYR A 59 -9.56 14.45 25.06
N ALA A 60 -10.13 13.98 23.93
CA ALA A 60 -10.06 12.58 23.50
C ALA A 60 -8.78 12.26 22.70
N ASN A 61 -7.79 13.17 22.64
CA ASN A 61 -6.59 12.98 21.83
C ASN A 61 -5.79 11.72 22.21
N GLU A 62 -5.55 11.48 23.50
CA GLU A 62 -4.79 10.30 23.93
C GLU A 62 -5.48 8.99 23.52
N GLN A 63 -6.80 8.92 23.69
CA GLN A 63 -7.62 7.77 23.29
C GLN A 63 -7.64 7.60 21.77
N THR A 64 -7.67 8.71 21.04
CA THR A 64 -7.61 8.73 19.57
C THR A 64 -6.30 8.14 19.08
N GLU A 65 -5.16 8.57 19.62
CA GLU A 65 -3.85 8.06 19.20
C GLU A 65 -3.72 6.54 19.48
N LYS A 66 -4.18 6.07 20.65
CA LYS A 66 -4.21 4.63 20.96
C LYS A 66 -5.06 3.84 19.97
N MET A 67 -6.21 4.38 19.56
CA MET A 67 -7.09 3.75 18.59
C MET A 67 -6.49 3.75 17.18
N VAL A 68 -5.86 4.84 16.76
CA VAL A 68 -5.14 4.92 15.47
C VAL A 68 -4.04 3.88 15.41
N ASP A 69 -3.20 3.80 16.45
CA ASP A 69 -2.11 2.82 16.55
C ASP A 69 -2.63 1.40 16.47
N TYR A 70 -3.67 1.08 17.23
CA TYR A 70 -4.34 -0.22 17.21
C TYR A 70 -4.85 -0.57 15.80
N LEU A 71 -5.59 0.34 15.16
CA LEU A 71 -6.16 0.10 13.82
C LEU A 71 -5.09 -0.08 12.75
N VAL A 72 -4.02 0.71 12.80
CA VAL A 72 -2.87 0.58 11.90
C VAL A 72 -2.23 -0.78 12.06
N GLU A 73 -1.90 -1.16 13.29
CA GLU A 73 -1.26 -2.44 13.56
C GLU A 73 -2.12 -3.64 13.15
N GLU A 74 -3.43 -3.62 13.46
CA GLU A 74 -4.33 -4.71 13.10
C GLU A 74 -4.50 -4.87 11.59
N LYS A 75 -4.57 -3.77 10.83
CA LYS A 75 -4.54 -3.84 9.36
C LYS A 75 -3.19 -4.37 8.86
N MET A 76 -2.08 -3.95 9.47
CA MET A 76 -0.75 -4.39 9.08
C MET A 76 -0.55 -5.89 9.29
N LYS A 77 -1.01 -6.45 10.42
CA LYS A 77 -1.05 -7.88 10.73
C LYS A 77 -1.76 -8.70 9.65
N ARG A 78 -2.82 -8.14 9.06
CA ARG A 78 -3.60 -8.77 7.99
C ARG A 78 -3.02 -8.55 6.58
N GLY A 79 -1.90 -7.85 6.45
CA GLY A 79 -1.29 -7.57 5.14
C GLY A 79 -2.05 -6.54 4.30
N GLU A 80 -2.97 -5.78 4.90
CA GLU A 80 -3.80 -4.81 4.19
C GLU A 80 -3.05 -3.51 3.89
N THR A 81 -3.35 -2.87 2.77
CA THR A 81 -2.88 -1.51 2.52
C THR A 81 -3.50 -0.53 3.51
N VAL A 82 -2.66 0.28 4.13
CA VAL A 82 -3.06 1.24 5.17
C VAL A 82 -2.89 2.66 4.67
N ILE A 83 -3.90 3.51 4.87
CA ILE A 83 -3.80 4.95 4.61
C ILE A 83 -4.10 5.67 5.92
N VAL A 84 -3.20 6.53 6.38
CA VAL A 84 -3.38 7.29 7.62
C VAL A 84 -3.58 8.77 7.29
N ASP A 85 -4.79 9.26 7.54
CA ASP A 85 -5.14 10.67 7.44
C ASP A 85 -4.87 11.36 8.78
N SER A 86 -3.67 11.93 8.85
CA SER A 86 -3.26 12.86 9.89
C SER A 86 -2.42 13.98 9.27
N THR A 87 -1.77 14.77 10.10
CA THR A 87 -1.00 15.94 9.65
C THR A 87 0.41 15.56 9.23
N HIS A 88 1.07 14.65 9.95
CA HIS A 88 2.42 14.13 9.69
C HIS A 88 3.45 15.20 9.24
N ILE A 89 3.37 16.41 9.84
CA ILE A 89 4.18 17.56 9.42
C ILE A 89 5.60 17.54 10.00
N VAL A 90 5.82 16.83 11.11
CA VAL A 90 7.12 16.66 11.78
C VAL A 90 7.69 15.26 11.57
N GLN A 91 9.02 15.13 11.59
CA GLN A 91 9.71 13.87 11.30
C GLN A 91 9.37 12.77 12.32
N GLU A 92 9.26 13.10 13.61
CA GLU A 92 8.97 12.17 14.70
C GLU A 92 7.62 11.47 14.51
N SER A 93 6.64 12.19 13.96
CA SER A 93 5.32 11.65 13.67
C SER A 93 5.33 10.59 12.57
N ILE A 94 6.35 10.60 11.69
CA ILE A 94 6.57 9.58 10.68
C ILE A 94 7.38 8.43 11.28
N GLU A 95 8.42 8.75 12.06
CA GLU A 95 9.30 7.76 12.72
C GLU A 95 8.51 6.82 13.66
N HIS A 96 7.42 7.32 14.26
CA HIS A 96 6.47 6.54 15.07
C HIS A 96 6.04 5.21 14.42
N TYR A 97 5.91 5.18 13.08
CA TYR A 97 5.43 4.01 12.34
C TYR A 97 6.52 2.95 12.06
N LYS A 98 7.79 3.27 12.29
CA LYS A 98 8.94 2.43 11.89
C LYS A 98 8.87 1.02 12.46
N LYS A 99 8.52 0.88 13.74
CA LYS A 99 8.44 -0.43 14.42
C LYS A 99 7.50 -1.40 13.70
N TRP A 100 6.36 -0.93 13.20
CA TRP A 100 5.39 -1.77 12.50
C TRP A 100 5.79 -1.99 11.04
N VAL A 101 6.40 -0.98 10.41
CA VAL A 101 6.96 -1.09 9.06
C VAL A 101 8.00 -2.21 8.99
N GLU A 102 8.93 -2.24 9.94
CA GLU A 102 9.96 -3.28 10.05
C GLU A 102 9.37 -4.63 10.43
N CYS A 103 8.49 -4.68 11.44
CA CYS A 103 7.87 -5.91 11.92
C CYS A 103 7.05 -6.62 10.84
N TYR A 104 6.22 -5.87 10.09
CA TYR A 104 5.29 -6.43 9.12
C TYR A 104 5.75 -6.30 7.66
N ARG A 105 6.98 -5.84 7.43
CA ARG A 105 7.63 -5.68 6.11
C ARG A 105 6.85 -4.79 5.14
N TYR A 106 6.46 -3.60 5.60
CA TYR A 106 5.79 -2.60 4.77
C TYR A 106 6.76 -1.65 4.11
N GLU A 107 6.34 -1.06 3.00
CA GLU A 107 6.96 0.12 2.42
C GLU A 107 6.14 1.36 2.85
N LEU A 108 6.79 2.39 3.40
CA LEU A 108 6.11 3.61 3.83
C LEU A 108 6.22 4.72 2.80
N PHE A 109 5.08 5.29 2.43
CA PHE A 109 4.96 6.42 1.53
C PHE A 109 4.39 7.62 2.27
N VAL A 110 5.05 8.76 2.16
CA VAL A 110 4.55 10.05 2.61
C VAL A 110 3.95 10.78 1.42
N VAL A 111 2.63 10.96 1.42
CA VAL A 111 1.92 11.74 0.40
C VAL A 111 1.94 13.19 0.84
N ASP A 112 2.77 14.03 0.23
CA ASP A 112 2.90 15.45 0.61
C ASP A 112 1.89 16.34 -0.14
N LEU A 113 0.90 16.86 0.59
CA LEU A 113 -0.13 17.77 0.07
C LEU A 113 0.21 19.26 0.25
N MET A 114 1.35 19.57 0.86
CA MET A 114 1.80 20.92 1.21
C MET A 114 2.82 21.49 0.22
N HIS A 115 3.53 20.67 -0.54
CA HIS A 115 4.62 21.09 -1.44
C HIS A 115 4.29 22.29 -2.36
N HIS A 116 3.03 22.44 -2.81
CA HIS A 116 2.58 23.56 -3.65
C HIS A 116 1.60 24.50 -2.94
N LYS A 117 1.55 24.51 -1.61
CA LYS A 117 0.64 25.33 -0.82
C LYS A 117 1.41 26.46 -0.14
N ASN A 118 0.79 27.62 -0.11
CA ASN A 118 1.24 28.76 0.68
C ASN A 118 0.25 29.02 1.82
N LEU A 119 0.72 29.71 2.86
CA LEU A 119 -0.05 30.02 4.04
C LEU A 119 -1.38 30.73 3.71
N ARG A 120 -1.35 31.75 2.83
CA ARG A 120 -2.55 32.47 2.40
C ARG A 120 -3.61 31.53 1.82
N GLY A 121 -3.22 30.62 0.93
CA GLY A 121 -4.14 29.66 0.33
C GLY A 121 -4.69 28.63 1.31
N LEU A 122 -3.95 28.29 2.37
CA LEU A 122 -4.45 27.43 3.45
C LEU A 122 -5.46 28.17 4.33
N LEU A 123 -5.17 29.41 4.70
CA LEU A 123 -6.05 30.28 5.49
C LEU A 123 -7.38 30.53 4.77
N ASN A 124 -7.35 30.94 3.50
CA ASN A 124 -8.56 31.16 2.71
C ASN A 124 -9.42 29.90 2.60
N ARG A 125 -8.80 28.72 2.49
CA ARG A 125 -9.53 27.46 2.47
C ARG A 125 -10.08 27.09 3.83
N ASN A 126 -9.40 27.44 4.90
CA ASN A 126 -9.80 27.16 6.27
C ASN A 126 -11.04 27.97 6.65
N GLU A 127 -11.13 29.22 6.21
CA GLU A 127 -12.27 30.13 6.44
C GLU A 127 -13.59 29.57 5.88
N VAL A 128 -13.57 28.94 4.71
CA VAL A 128 -14.77 28.40 4.05
C VAL A 128 -15.06 26.93 4.37
N ARG A 129 -14.43 26.36 5.41
CA ARG A 129 -14.66 24.97 5.80
C ARG A 129 -16.03 24.78 6.44
N ARG A 130 -16.49 23.51 6.46
CA ARG A 130 -17.60 23.11 7.33
C ARG A 130 -17.27 23.51 8.76
N GLN A 131 -18.28 23.95 9.51
CA GLN A 131 -18.10 24.57 10.81
C GLN A 131 -17.16 23.78 11.74
N TYR A 132 -17.34 22.46 11.87
CA TYR A 132 -16.50 21.62 12.73
C TYR A 132 -15.13 21.22 12.17
N ASP A 133 -14.89 21.40 10.87
CA ASP A 133 -13.58 21.19 10.23
C ASP A 133 -12.70 22.45 10.27
N TRP A 134 -13.30 23.59 10.64
CA TRP A 134 -12.60 24.85 10.85
C TRP A 134 -11.70 24.74 12.08
N VAL A 135 -10.51 25.35 11.97
CA VAL A 135 -9.60 25.55 13.10
C VAL A 135 -9.20 27.01 13.15
N LYS A 136 -8.72 27.48 14.30
CA LYS A 136 -8.19 28.85 14.41
C LYS A 136 -7.10 29.12 13.36
N PRO A 137 -7.08 30.31 12.71
CA PRO A 137 -6.04 30.70 11.77
C PRO A 137 -4.61 30.51 12.30
N GLU A 138 -4.41 30.73 13.60
CA GLU A 138 -3.13 30.62 14.32
C GLU A 138 -2.60 29.18 14.29
N VAL A 139 -3.49 28.19 14.40
CA VAL A 139 -3.13 26.77 14.30
C VAL A 139 -2.66 26.45 12.88
N VAL A 140 -3.30 27.02 11.85
CA VAL A 140 -2.87 26.83 10.45
C VAL A 140 -1.50 27.47 10.21
N LYS A 141 -1.27 28.68 10.75
CA LYS A 141 0.01 29.39 10.69
C LYS A 141 1.11 28.58 11.37
N GLU A 142 0.89 28.14 12.61
CA GLU A 142 1.83 27.33 13.38
C GLU A 142 2.20 26.06 12.60
N MET A 143 1.21 25.29 12.16
CA MET A 143 1.44 24.06 11.40
C MET A 143 2.16 24.29 10.06
N TYR A 144 1.92 25.43 9.40
CA TYR A 144 2.63 25.80 8.19
C TYR A 144 4.11 26.08 8.47
N LEU A 145 4.41 26.88 9.51
CA LEU A 145 5.78 27.17 9.92
C LEU A 145 6.50 25.90 10.37
N THR A 146 5.88 25.08 11.21
CA THR A 146 6.42 23.78 11.62
C THR A 146 6.71 22.89 10.41
N TYR A 147 5.83 22.85 9.40
CA TYR A 147 6.11 22.11 8.16
C TYR A 147 7.35 22.66 7.42
N GLN A 148 7.49 23.98 7.32
CA GLN A 148 8.65 24.62 6.68
C GLN A 148 9.96 24.32 7.42
N ASP A 149 9.91 24.24 8.74
CA ASP A 149 11.08 23.91 9.57
C ASP A 149 11.42 22.41 9.53
N ASN A 150 10.49 21.56 9.09
CA ASN A 150 10.60 20.10 9.13
C ASN A 150 10.48 19.46 7.74
N LEU A 151 10.95 20.09 6.66
CA LEU A 151 10.77 19.55 5.29
C LEU A 151 11.33 18.14 5.11
N HIS A 152 12.40 17.81 5.83
CA HIS A 152 13.04 16.51 5.82
C HIS A 152 12.11 15.42 6.37
N VAL A 153 12.06 14.28 5.68
CA VAL A 153 11.40 13.06 6.16
C VAL A 153 12.48 11.99 6.40
N PRO A 154 12.22 10.93 7.19
CA PRO A 154 13.19 9.87 7.37
C PRO A 154 13.62 9.26 6.02
N GLU A 155 14.91 8.96 5.84
CA GLU A 155 15.47 8.48 4.56
C GLU A 155 14.86 7.14 4.08
N TRP A 156 14.36 6.34 5.02
CA TRP A 156 13.72 5.06 4.74
C TRP A 156 12.26 5.21 4.25
N ALA A 157 11.70 6.42 4.28
CA ALA A 157 10.36 6.73 3.80
C ALA A 157 10.39 7.30 2.37
N HIS A 158 9.43 6.91 1.54
CA HIS A 158 9.29 7.43 0.18
C HIS A 158 8.38 8.66 0.14
N VAL A 159 8.91 9.83 -0.23
CA VAL A 159 8.07 11.01 -0.47
C VAL A 159 7.47 10.96 -1.87
N ILE A 160 6.16 11.13 -1.95
CA ILE A 160 5.43 11.22 -3.22
C ILE A 160 4.45 12.39 -3.21
N SER A 161 4.20 12.94 -4.39
CA SER A 161 3.09 13.87 -4.59
C SER A 161 1.76 13.13 -4.75
N PRO A 162 0.61 13.81 -4.56
CA PRO A 162 -0.71 13.20 -4.73
C PRO A 162 -0.92 12.54 -6.10
N THR A 163 -0.34 13.12 -7.16
CA THR A 163 -0.48 12.60 -8.53
C THR A 163 0.30 11.30 -8.75
N GLN A 164 1.26 10.98 -7.88
CA GLN A 164 2.05 9.76 -7.94
C GLN A 164 1.41 8.60 -7.18
N MET A 165 0.36 8.83 -6.38
CA MET A 165 -0.34 7.80 -5.61
C MET A 165 -0.79 6.59 -6.46
N PRO A 166 -1.40 6.74 -7.66
CA PRO A 166 -1.81 5.58 -8.45
C PRO A 166 -0.61 4.70 -8.85
N LYS A 167 0.52 5.32 -9.15
CA LYS A 167 1.77 4.60 -9.46
C LYS A 167 2.33 3.91 -8.22
N ALA A 168 2.26 4.56 -7.06
CA ALA A 168 2.70 3.97 -5.80
C ALA A 168 1.82 2.81 -5.36
N LEU A 169 0.51 2.83 -5.64
CA LEU A 169 -0.39 1.69 -5.42
C LEU A 169 -0.16 0.56 -6.43
N SER A 170 0.24 0.88 -7.66
CA SER A 170 0.42 -0.14 -8.71
C SER A 170 1.57 -1.12 -8.42
N GLN A 171 1.42 -2.34 -8.95
CA GLN A 171 2.48 -3.32 -9.08
C GLN A 171 3.02 -3.29 -10.52
N LYS A 172 4.34 -3.27 -10.68
CA LYS A 172 4.98 -3.28 -12.00
C LYS A 172 5.39 -4.68 -12.40
N GLU A 173 5.28 -4.96 -13.68
CA GLU A 173 5.89 -6.11 -14.33
C GLU A 173 7.42 -6.12 -14.17
N SER A 174 7.98 -7.31 -13.90
CA SER A 174 9.43 -7.53 -13.93
C SER A 174 9.87 -8.06 -15.30
N ASN A 175 10.97 -7.56 -15.86
CA ASN A 175 11.48 -8.02 -17.14
C ASN A 175 12.44 -9.21 -16.97
N LEU A 176 12.02 -10.40 -17.41
CA LEU A 176 12.81 -11.62 -17.37
C LEU A 176 13.39 -12.00 -18.75
N ASP A 177 13.24 -11.16 -19.78
CA ASP A 177 13.72 -11.42 -21.16
C ASP A 177 15.24 -11.71 -21.25
N HIS A 178 16.02 -11.39 -20.21
CA HIS A 178 17.47 -11.62 -20.17
C HIS A 178 17.85 -13.02 -19.65
N PHE A 179 16.91 -13.76 -19.07
CA PHE A 179 17.14 -15.15 -18.67
C PHE A 179 16.97 -16.09 -19.86
N SER A 180 17.70 -17.20 -19.87
CA SER A 180 17.61 -18.23 -20.91
C SER A 180 16.34 -19.06 -20.76
N HIS A 181 15.94 -19.36 -19.53
CA HIS A 181 14.73 -20.12 -19.20
C HIS A 181 14.02 -19.55 -17.98
N VAL A 182 12.70 -19.64 -17.98
CA VAL A 182 11.84 -19.40 -16.81
C VAL A 182 11.15 -20.72 -16.47
N VAL A 183 11.33 -21.20 -15.24
CA VAL A 183 10.85 -22.52 -14.79
C VAL A 183 10.01 -22.34 -13.53
N ALA A 184 8.83 -22.97 -13.49
CA ALA A 184 8.09 -23.12 -12.22
C ALA A 184 8.33 -24.53 -11.65
N VAL A 185 8.54 -24.59 -10.34
CA VAL A 185 8.72 -25.81 -9.54
C VAL A 185 7.45 -26.00 -8.69
N PRO A 186 6.51 -26.86 -9.12
CA PRO A 186 5.31 -27.16 -8.35
C PRO A 186 5.59 -27.86 -7.00
N ASP A 187 4.58 -27.86 -6.15
CA ASP A 187 4.67 -28.23 -4.73
C ASP A 187 4.91 -29.73 -4.47
N GLN A 188 4.62 -30.61 -5.43
CA GLN A 188 4.79 -32.07 -5.30
C GLN A 188 5.95 -32.63 -6.12
N VAL A 189 6.79 -31.79 -6.74
CA VAL A 189 8.03 -32.23 -7.37
C VAL A 189 8.96 -32.81 -6.31
N ALA A 190 9.47 -34.02 -6.54
CA ALA A 190 10.41 -34.70 -5.64
C ALA A 190 11.80 -34.03 -5.67
N GLU A 191 12.56 -34.12 -4.59
CA GLU A 191 13.85 -33.42 -4.47
C GLU A 191 14.88 -33.91 -5.50
N GLU A 192 14.85 -35.20 -5.84
CA GLU A 192 15.65 -35.82 -6.90
C GLU A 192 15.38 -35.23 -8.29
N ASP A 193 14.19 -34.69 -8.51
CA ASP A 193 13.74 -34.09 -9.78
C ASP A 193 13.86 -32.55 -9.79
N PHE A 194 14.45 -31.97 -8.74
CA PHE A 194 14.69 -30.52 -8.71
C PHE A 194 15.62 -30.08 -9.84
N PRO A 195 15.33 -28.94 -10.49
CA PRO A 195 16.21 -28.42 -11.52
C PRO A 195 17.55 -28.01 -10.89
N HIS A 196 18.64 -28.25 -11.62
CA HIS A 196 19.91 -27.62 -11.28
C HIS A 196 19.78 -26.10 -11.41
N VAL A 197 19.83 -25.40 -10.28
CA VAL A 197 19.71 -23.94 -10.22
C VAL A 197 20.94 -23.30 -10.85
N HIS A 198 20.71 -22.56 -11.94
CA HIS A 198 21.75 -21.85 -12.67
C HIS A 198 21.41 -20.37 -12.80
N ILE A 199 22.42 -19.50 -12.72
CA ILE A 199 22.24 -18.03 -12.71
C ILE A 199 21.64 -17.47 -14.00
N SER A 200 21.73 -18.20 -15.12
CA SER A 200 21.14 -17.80 -16.40
C SER A 200 19.64 -18.08 -16.49
N ASN A 201 19.06 -18.75 -15.51
CA ASN A 201 17.64 -19.14 -15.51
C ASN A 201 16.92 -18.45 -14.34
N PHE A 202 15.60 -18.34 -14.45
CA PHE A 202 14.74 -17.84 -13.39
C PHE A 202 13.77 -18.92 -12.91
N TYR A 203 13.52 -18.98 -11.62
CA TYR A 203 12.73 -20.04 -11.00
C TYR A 203 11.60 -19.46 -10.15
N PHE A 204 10.38 -19.90 -10.40
CA PHE A 204 9.25 -19.73 -9.48
C PHE A 204 9.09 -21.00 -8.66
N SER A 205 9.05 -20.89 -7.34
CA SER A 205 8.92 -22.03 -6.44
C SER A 205 7.58 -21.99 -5.72
N PHE A 206 6.81 -23.07 -5.85
CA PHE A 206 5.68 -23.41 -4.97
C PHE A 206 6.07 -24.51 -3.96
N ASN A 207 7.29 -25.04 -4.07
CA ASN A 207 7.79 -26.16 -3.31
C ASN A 207 8.60 -25.69 -2.09
N ASP A 208 8.21 -26.15 -0.90
CA ASP A 208 8.84 -25.72 0.35
C ASP A 208 10.25 -26.28 0.52
N GLN A 209 10.52 -27.49 0.04
CA GLN A 209 11.85 -28.10 0.10
C GLN A 209 12.81 -27.41 -0.87
N PHE A 210 12.35 -27.13 -2.10
CA PHE A 210 13.14 -26.35 -3.06
C PHE A 210 13.42 -24.94 -2.53
N THR A 211 12.42 -24.28 -1.96
CA THR A 211 12.56 -22.96 -1.33
C THR A 211 13.55 -22.98 -0.17
N LYS A 212 13.51 -24.01 0.67
CA LYS A 212 14.48 -24.17 1.78
C LYS A 212 15.92 -24.30 1.28
N LYS A 213 16.12 -24.94 0.12
CA LYS A 213 17.45 -25.20 -0.47
C LYS A 213 17.99 -24.01 -1.29
N TYR A 214 17.13 -23.33 -2.03
CA TYR A 214 17.52 -22.33 -3.04
C TYR A 214 16.82 -20.97 -2.93
N GLY A 215 15.91 -20.77 -1.99
CA GLY A 215 15.10 -19.54 -1.88
C GLY A 215 15.89 -18.27 -1.55
N THR A 216 17.15 -18.39 -1.15
CA THR A 216 18.06 -17.24 -0.95
C THR A 216 18.69 -16.73 -2.24
N TYR A 217 18.57 -17.48 -3.34
CA TYR A 217 19.13 -17.13 -4.64
C TYR A 217 18.27 -16.05 -5.29
N ARG A 218 18.89 -15.01 -5.86
CA ARG A 218 18.18 -13.84 -6.43
C ARG A 218 17.26 -14.17 -7.61
N ASN A 219 17.54 -15.27 -8.30
CA ASN A 219 16.78 -15.76 -9.44
C ASN A 219 15.76 -16.84 -9.04
N VAL A 220 15.49 -17.03 -7.74
CA VAL A 220 14.46 -17.92 -7.22
C VAL A 220 13.46 -17.08 -6.44
N ILE A 221 12.19 -17.12 -6.86
CA ILE A 221 11.09 -16.43 -6.20
C ILE A 221 10.09 -17.46 -5.71
N THR A 222 9.77 -17.41 -4.42
CA THR A 222 8.73 -18.26 -3.83
C THR A 222 7.37 -17.58 -3.95
N ILE A 223 6.40 -18.31 -4.50
CA ILE A 223 5.00 -17.91 -4.56
C ILE A 223 4.25 -18.65 -3.46
N GLY A 224 3.49 -17.93 -2.65
CA GLY A 224 2.73 -18.54 -1.56
C GLY A 224 1.42 -19.14 -2.05
N LYS A 225 1.04 -20.25 -1.41
CA LYS A 225 -0.13 -21.07 -1.80
C LYS A 225 -1.33 -20.84 -0.90
N THR A 226 -1.09 -20.40 0.32
CA THR A 226 -2.11 -20.28 1.37
C THR A 226 -2.09 -18.91 2.00
N ARG A 227 -3.19 -18.53 2.65
CA ARG A 227 -3.28 -17.26 3.39
C ARG A 227 -2.14 -17.10 4.40
N ASP A 228 -1.82 -18.16 5.13
CA ASP A 228 -0.78 -18.15 6.15
C ASP A 228 0.61 -17.87 5.55
N GLU A 229 0.93 -18.54 4.43
CA GLU A 229 2.16 -18.32 3.68
C GLU A 229 2.28 -16.87 3.16
N ILE A 230 1.18 -16.25 2.73
CA ILE A 230 1.19 -14.86 2.25
C ILE A 230 1.33 -13.86 3.40
N ILE A 231 0.61 -14.09 4.50
CA ILE A 231 0.47 -13.14 5.59
C ILE A 231 1.61 -13.27 6.61
N ASN A 232 1.94 -14.48 7.04
CA ASN A 232 2.89 -14.73 8.11
C ASN A 232 4.30 -15.05 7.59
N ASP A 233 4.42 -15.77 6.46
CA ASP A 233 5.73 -16.04 5.84
C ASP A 233 6.18 -14.96 4.84
N PHE A 234 5.31 -13.97 4.57
CA PHE A 234 5.57 -12.86 3.65
C PHE A 234 5.87 -13.31 2.21
N ARG A 235 5.32 -14.45 1.77
CA ARG A 235 5.48 -14.91 0.39
C ARG A 235 4.65 -14.04 -0.57
N LEU A 236 5.06 -14.03 -1.84
CA LEU A 236 4.32 -13.29 -2.86
C LEU A 236 3.08 -14.09 -3.26
N PRO A 237 1.86 -13.52 -3.25
CA PRO A 237 0.66 -14.18 -3.75
C PRO A 237 0.69 -14.44 -5.26
N TYR A 238 1.37 -13.56 -5.99
CA TYR A 238 1.55 -13.68 -7.42
C TYR A 238 2.79 -12.91 -7.88
N PHE A 239 3.20 -13.15 -9.11
CA PHE A 239 4.27 -12.41 -9.77
C PHE A 239 3.89 -12.11 -11.23
N VAL A 240 4.10 -10.86 -11.64
CA VAL A 240 3.84 -10.38 -13.01
C VAL A 240 5.16 -10.14 -13.73
N PHE A 241 5.29 -10.71 -14.92
CA PHE A 241 6.57 -10.74 -15.63
C PHE A 241 6.46 -10.68 -17.15
N LYS A 242 7.56 -10.24 -17.75
CA LYS A 242 7.82 -10.27 -19.18
C LYS A 242 8.77 -11.41 -19.50
N PHE A 243 8.45 -12.23 -20.49
CA PHE A 243 9.39 -13.22 -21.04
C PHE A 243 9.12 -13.44 -22.53
N HIS A 244 10.17 -13.55 -23.33
CA HIS A 244 10.08 -13.58 -24.80
C HIS A 244 9.15 -12.49 -25.38
N HIS A 245 9.20 -11.29 -24.81
CA HIS A 245 8.36 -10.16 -25.22
C HIS A 245 6.85 -10.32 -25.01
N LYS A 246 6.43 -11.41 -24.37
CA LYS A 246 5.07 -11.65 -23.91
C LYS A 246 4.94 -11.35 -22.42
N HIS A 247 3.71 -11.14 -22.00
CA HIS A 247 3.38 -10.73 -20.65
C HIS A 247 2.56 -11.81 -19.95
N PHE A 248 2.97 -12.15 -18.73
CA PHE A 248 2.45 -13.27 -17.98
C PHE A 248 2.24 -12.90 -16.52
N LEU A 249 1.36 -13.66 -15.87
CA LEU A 249 1.17 -13.67 -14.43
C LEU A 249 1.33 -15.11 -13.94
N ILE A 250 1.99 -15.30 -12.78
CA ILE A 250 2.04 -16.59 -12.09
C ILE A 250 1.53 -16.48 -10.66
N SER A 251 0.68 -17.40 -10.24
CA SER A 251 0.02 -17.43 -8.91
C SER A 251 -0.35 -18.86 -8.51
N ALA A 252 -0.87 -19.05 -7.29
CA ALA A 252 -1.37 -20.35 -6.86
C ALA A 252 -2.70 -20.72 -7.55
N VAL A 253 -3.63 -19.76 -7.64
CA VAL A 253 -4.97 -19.91 -8.24
C VAL A 253 -5.23 -18.79 -9.25
N PRO A 254 -6.16 -18.95 -10.21
CA PRO A 254 -6.54 -17.90 -11.16
C PRO A 254 -7.00 -16.62 -10.46
N ILE A 255 -6.45 -15.47 -10.88
CA ILE A 255 -6.83 -14.16 -10.34
C ILE A 255 -7.80 -13.49 -11.30
N ARG A 256 -8.91 -12.98 -10.78
CA ARG A 256 -9.92 -12.30 -11.58
C ARG A 256 -9.43 -10.97 -12.15
N ASN A 257 -9.96 -10.58 -13.31
CA ASN A 257 -9.64 -9.31 -13.96
C ASN A 257 -9.92 -8.11 -13.03
N GLU A 258 -11.01 -8.13 -12.26
CA GLU A 258 -11.38 -7.02 -11.36
C GLU A 258 -10.34 -6.76 -10.26
N MET A 259 -9.51 -7.75 -9.93
CA MET A 259 -8.44 -7.61 -8.93
C MET A 259 -7.12 -7.11 -9.55
N LEU A 260 -6.95 -7.30 -10.87
CA LEU A 260 -5.75 -6.92 -11.62
C LEU A 260 -5.89 -5.54 -12.27
N ASP A 261 -7.13 -5.16 -12.59
CA ASP A 261 -7.46 -3.98 -13.36
C ASP A 261 -7.40 -2.66 -12.57
N PRO A 262 -7.19 -1.53 -13.26
CA PRO A 262 -6.81 -1.47 -14.68
C PRO A 262 -5.36 -1.89 -14.91
N ILE A 263 -5.15 -2.74 -15.91
CA ILE A 263 -3.83 -3.05 -16.47
C ILE A 263 -3.44 -1.97 -17.48
N LYS A 264 -2.30 -1.32 -17.28
CA LYS A 264 -1.83 -0.21 -18.12
C LYS A 264 -0.41 -0.44 -18.60
N LYS A 265 -0.12 -0.10 -19.86
CA LYS A 265 1.23 -0.12 -20.42
C LYS A 265 1.81 1.29 -20.45
N ASN A 266 2.95 1.51 -19.77
CA ASN A 266 3.64 2.78 -19.78
C ASN A 266 5.12 2.57 -20.14
N LYS A 267 5.58 3.21 -21.22
CA LYS A 267 6.96 3.09 -21.74
C LYS A 267 7.43 1.63 -21.88
N GLY A 268 6.54 0.75 -22.33
CA GLY A 268 6.86 -0.67 -22.57
C GLY A 268 6.73 -1.60 -21.36
N THR A 269 6.43 -1.08 -20.17
CA THR A 269 6.24 -1.87 -18.95
C THR A 269 4.76 -1.90 -18.57
N TRP A 270 4.23 -3.08 -18.24
CA TRP A 270 2.88 -3.24 -17.74
C TRP A 270 2.79 -2.95 -16.24
N THR A 271 1.68 -2.34 -15.83
CA THR A 271 1.38 -1.99 -14.44
C THR A 271 -0.04 -2.40 -14.08
N TYR A 272 -0.20 -2.95 -12.88
CA TYR A 272 -1.41 -3.53 -12.33
C TYR A 272 -1.89 -2.71 -11.14
N SER A 273 -3.19 -2.47 -11.02
CA SER A 273 -3.75 -1.62 -9.96
C SER A 273 -4.21 -2.43 -8.75
N THR A 274 -3.34 -3.32 -8.26
CA THR A 274 -3.64 -4.29 -7.22
C THR A 274 -3.45 -3.76 -5.79
N GLY A 275 -2.95 -2.53 -5.64
CA GLY A 275 -2.48 -2.00 -4.36
C GLY A 275 -3.55 -1.81 -3.28
N LEU A 276 -4.84 -1.93 -3.62
CA LEU A 276 -5.96 -1.84 -2.67
C LEU A 276 -6.65 -3.20 -2.43
N VAL A 277 -6.20 -4.26 -3.10
CA VAL A 277 -6.70 -5.62 -2.92
C VAL A 277 -5.97 -6.25 -1.74
N ASN A 278 -6.68 -6.97 -0.86
CA ASN A 278 -6.01 -7.63 0.26
C ASN A 278 -5.16 -8.77 -0.26
N LEU A 279 -3.98 -8.96 0.34
CA LEU A 279 -3.04 -9.95 -0.14
C LEU A 279 -3.57 -11.38 -0.03
N ALA A 280 -4.39 -11.67 0.99
CA ALA A 280 -5.00 -12.97 1.19
C ALA A 280 -6.02 -13.32 0.09
N ASP A 281 -6.68 -12.32 -0.50
CA ASP A 281 -7.75 -12.55 -1.47
C ASP A 281 -7.18 -13.14 -2.79
N PHE A 282 -5.87 -12.99 -3.05
CA PHE A 282 -5.21 -13.55 -4.24
C PHE A 282 -5.01 -15.07 -4.22
N VAL A 283 -5.25 -15.73 -3.08
CA VAL A 283 -5.19 -17.19 -2.96
C VAL A 283 -6.57 -17.81 -2.73
N GLU A 284 -7.63 -17.00 -2.79
CA GLU A 284 -9.01 -17.46 -2.72
C GLU A 284 -9.48 -17.97 -4.09
N GLU A 285 -10.29 -19.02 -4.09
CA GLU A 285 -10.85 -19.59 -5.32
C GLU A 285 -12.09 -18.81 -5.77
N TYR A 286 -11.98 -18.15 -6.91
CA TYR A 286 -13.10 -17.47 -7.56
C TYR A 286 -13.36 -18.06 -8.96
N PRO A 287 -14.58 -17.89 -9.50
CA PRO A 287 -14.83 -18.19 -10.91
C PRO A 287 -13.93 -17.37 -11.81
N GLU A 288 -13.41 -18.03 -12.84
CA GLU A 288 -12.45 -17.46 -13.80
C GLU A 288 -13.07 -16.33 -14.62
N SER A 289 -12.21 -15.45 -15.13
CA SER A 289 -12.63 -14.37 -16.02
C SER A 289 -12.65 -14.87 -17.47
N GLU A 290 -13.74 -14.59 -18.18
CA GLU A 290 -13.86 -14.91 -19.61
C GLU A 290 -14.18 -13.63 -20.41
N PRO A 291 -13.25 -13.10 -21.22
CA PRO A 291 -11.85 -13.52 -21.38
C PRO A 291 -10.93 -13.03 -20.24
N GLU A 292 -9.80 -13.71 -20.03
CA GLU A 292 -8.72 -13.20 -19.17
C GLU A 292 -8.01 -12.00 -19.83
N HIS A 293 -7.70 -10.95 -19.05
CA HIS A 293 -6.97 -9.78 -19.55
C HIS A 293 -5.44 -9.98 -19.61
N VAL A 294 -4.91 -11.00 -18.91
CA VAL A 294 -3.50 -11.43 -18.94
C VAL A 294 -3.44 -12.95 -18.92
N HIS A 295 -2.46 -13.53 -19.63
CA HIS A 295 -2.22 -14.97 -19.58
C HIS A 295 -1.64 -15.40 -18.22
N GLN A 296 -2.31 -16.34 -17.55
CA GLN A 296 -1.94 -16.77 -16.20
C GLN A 296 -1.40 -18.22 -16.17
N PHE A 297 -0.33 -18.42 -15.41
CA PHE A 297 0.13 -19.74 -14.97
C PHE A 297 -0.29 -19.93 -13.52
N ASN A 298 -1.17 -20.88 -13.23
CA ASN A 298 -1.71 -21.08 -11.88
C ASN A 298 -1.34 -22.47 -11.38
N LEU A 299 -0.77 -22.59 -10.18
CA LEU A 299 -0.41 -23.89 -9.58
C LEU A 299 -1.56 -24.89 -9.65
N SER A 300 -2.80 -24.47 -9.34
CA SER A 300 -4.00 -25.32 -9.35
C SER A 300 -4.34 -25.92 -10.72
N LYS A 301 -3.78 -25.39 -11.80
CA LYS A 301 -3.96 -25.87 -13.18
C LYS A 301 -2.73 -26.62 -13.73
N LEU A 302 -1.61 -26.58 -13.01
CA LEU A 302 -0.38 -27.24 -13.43
C LEU A 302 -0.35 -28.70 -12.98
N ARG A 303 0.53 -29.48 -13.60
CA ARG A 303 0.92 -30.78 -13.05
C ARG A 303 1.78 -30.58 -11.82
N HIS A 304 1.28 -30.98 -10.66
CA HIS A 304 1.94 -30.78 -9.36
C HIS A 304 3.25 -31.57 -9.20
N ASP A 305 3.42 -32.64 -9.99
CA ASP A 305 4.55 -33.57 -9.93
C ASP A 305 5.65 -33.25 -10.95
N LYS A 306 5.50 -32.20 -11.78
CA LYS A 306 6.39 -31.96 -12.91
C LYS A 306 6.78 -30.49 -13.07
N LEU A 307 8.03 -30.24 -13.42
CA LEU A 307 8.51 -28.90 -13.77
C LEU A 307 7.73 -28.32 -14.96
N LEU A 308 7.38 -27.04 -14.85
CA LEU A 308 6.83 -26.26 -15.95
C LEU A 308 7.93 -25.38 -16.55
N HIS A 309 8.19 -25.55 -17.84
CA HIS A 309 9.04 -24.63 -18.61
C HIS A 309 8.16 -23.62 -19.33
N ILE A 310 8.36 -22.34 -19.05
CA ILE A 310 7.63 -21.23 -19.67
C ILE A 310 8.42 -20.77 -20.91
N TRP A 311 7.73 -20.62 -22.03
CA TRP A 311 8.27 -20.22 -23.35
C TRP A 311 7.48 -19.05 -23.95
#